data_AF-A0A0Q3WY62-F1
#
_entry.id   AF-A0A0Q3WY62-F1
#
_cell.length_a   1.000
_cell.length_b   1.000
_cell.length_c   1.000
_cell.angle_alpha   90.00
_cell.angle_beta   90.00
_cell.angle_gamma   90.00
#
_symmetry.space_group_name_H-M   'P 1'
#
loop_
_entity.id
_entity.type
_entity.pdbx_description
1 polymer ?
#
loop_
_entity_poly.entity_id
_entity_poly.type
_entity_poly.pdbx_seq_one_letter_code
_entity_poly.pdbx_strand_id
1 'polypeptide(L)'
;MRRSGILNSLIFLLLILSILLFIISFFQKDRTSSVEKEVEELSLNLYQETYQLKKRMKVLEEELLMDGNGSQNQSFSPPRNEINAILKNQVIALHKQGLNVEQISKQSALPITDVQKIILQLS
;
A
#
# COMPACT_ATOMS: atom_id res chain seq x y z
N MET A 1 58.92 -47.59 19.81
CA MET A 1 58.87 -46.13 19.48
C MET A 1 57.75 -45.71 18.54
N ARG A 2 57.28 -46.51 17.56
CA ARG A 2 56.25 -46.06 16.60
C ARG A 2 54.84 -45.89 17.19
N ARG A 3 54.48 -46.62 18.25
CA ARG A 3 53.13 -46.56 18.85
C ARG A 3 52.85 -45.28 19.63
N SER A 4 53.85 -44.68 20.28
CA SER A 4 53.68 -43.44 21.04
C SER A 4 53.46 -42.22 20.14
N GLY A 5 54.09 -42.19 18.95
CA GLY A 5 53.88 -41.11 17.98
C GLY A 5 52.44 -41.02 17.47
N ILE A 6 51.75 -42.17 17.34
CA ILE A 6 50.37 -42.23 16.82
C ILE A 6 49.38 -41.68 17.85
N LEU A 7 49.59 -41.93 19.14
CA LEU A 7 48.75 -41.40 20.21
C LEU A 7 48.83 -39.86 20.26
N ASN A 8 50.04 -39.30 20.18
CA ASN A 8 50.22 -37.85 20.18
C ASN A 8 49.52 -37.18 18.99
N SER A 9 49.61 -37.77 17.78
CA SER A 9 48.92 -37.25 16.59
C SER A 9 47.40 -37.28 16.73
N LEU A 10 46.81 -38.30 17.39
CA LEU A 10 45.37 -38.35 17.66
C LEU A 10 44.91 -37.24 18.61
N ILE A 11 45.71 -36.94 19.64
CA ILE A 11 45.44 -35.85 20.58
C ILE A 11 45.49 -34.49 19.86
N PHE A 12 46.49 -34.25 19.01
CA PHE A 12 46.55 -33.02 18.22
C PHE A 12 45.39 -32.89 17.23
N LEU A 13 44.98 -33.99 16.58
CA LEU A 13 43.84 -34.00 15.66
C LEU A 13 42.53 -33.64 16.39
N LEU A 14 42.30 -34.20 17.57
CA LEU A 14 41.12 -33.89 18.40
C LEU A 14 41.13 -32.44 18.88
N LEU A 15 42.30 -31.91 19.25
CA LEU A 15 42.47 -30.54 19.70
C LEU A 15 42.20 -29.52 18.59
N ILE A 16 42.73 -29.78 17.39
CA ILE A 16 42.49 -28.96 16.20
C ILE A 16 41.01 -29.02 15.81
N LEU A 17 40.40 -30.21 15.85
CA LEU A 17 38.99 -30.38 15.55
C LEU A 17 38.12 -29.58 16.54
N SER A 18 38.42 -29.64 17.84
CA SER A 18 37.69 -28.87 18.86
C SER A 18 37.79 -27.36 18.66
N ILE A 19 39.00 -26.86 18.36
CA ILE A 19 39.21 -25.43 18.05
C ILE A 19 38.40 -25.03 16.81
N LEU A 20 38.43 -25.86 15.76
CA LEU A 20 37.69 -25.60 14.52
C LEU A 20 36.17 -25.55 14.77
N LEU A 21 35.62 -26.50 15.53
CA LEU A 21 34.21 -26.51 15.92
C LEU A 21 33.84 -25.28 16.76
N PHE A 22 34.73 -24.84 17.66
CA PHE A 22 34.51 -23.66 18.48
C PHE A 22 34.39 -22.38 17.65
N ILE A 23 35.27 -22.22 16.65
CA ILE A 23 35.24 -21.09 15.72
C ILE A 23 33.95 -21.10 14.89
N ILE A 24 33.52 -22.27 14.40
CA ILE A 24 32.27 -22.42 13.65
C ILE A 24 31.05 -22.12 14.53
N SER A 25 31.06 -22.53 15.80
CA SER A 25 29.98 -22.29 16.75
C SER A 25 29.74 -20.80 16.99
N PHE A 26 30.81 -20.01 17.03
CA PHE A 26 30.72 -18.56 17.16
C PHE A 26 30.00 -17.93 15.96
N PHE A 27 30.32 -18.39 14.73
CA PHE A 27 29.68 -17.91 13.51
C PHE A 27 28.19 -18.30 13.40
N GLN A 28 27.81 -19.48 13.91
CA GLN A 28 26.43 -19.92 13.91
C GLN A 28 25.57 -19.10 14.89
N LYS A 29 26.09 -18.80 16.09
CA LYS A 29 25.42 -18.00 17.12
C LYS A 29 25.13 -16.56 16.66
N ASP A 30 26.09 -15.91 16.00
CA ASP A 30 25.97 -14.50 15.58
C ASP A 30 25.00 -14.31 14.39
N ARG A 31 24.99 -15.25 13.42
CA ARG A 31 24.12 -15.13 12.24
C ARG A 31 22.65 -15.42 12.53
N THR A 32 22.34 -16.42 13.36
CA THR A 32 20.93 -16.75 13.66
C THR A 32 20.27 -15.68 14.53
N SER A 33 21.00 -15.07 15.48
CA SER A 33 20.42 -14.09 16.40
C SER A 33 20.05 -12.75 15.73
N SER A 34 20.74 -12.35 14.67
CA SER A 34 20.42 -11.09 13.95
C SER A 34 19.26 -11.31 12.97
N VAL A 35 19.26 -12.43 12.25
CA VAL A 35 18.18 -12.77 11.31
C VAL A 35 16.87 -13.02 12.05
N GLU A 36 16.90 -13.67 13.22
CA GLU A 36 15.69 -13.89 14.04
C GLU A 36 15.05 -12.56 14.50
N LYS A 37 15.87 -11.57 14.87
CA LYS A 37 15.39 -10.23 15.26
C LYS A 37 14.78 -9.46 14.10
N GLU A 38 15.41 -9.48 12.92
CA GLU A 38 14.87 -8.83 11.73
C GLU A 38 13.53 -9.44 11.32
N VAL A 39 13.40 -10.76 11.41
CA VAL A 39 12.14 -11.47 11.13
C VAL A 39 11.05 -11.14 12.16
N GLU A 40 11.41 -11.02 13.44
CA GLU A 40 10.48 -10.65 14.51
C GLU A 40 9.98 -9.21 14.33
N GLU A 41 10.86 -8.26 14.03
CA GLU A 41 10.51 -6.87 13.74
C GLU A 41 9.62 -6.76 12.50
N LEU A 42 9.97 -7.46 11.41
CA LEU A 42 9.16 -7.50 10.20
C LEU A 42 7.76 -8.09 10.48
N SER A 43 7.69 -9.16 11.28
CA SER A 43 6.43 -9.81 11.67
C SER A 43 5.55 -8.88 12.51
N LEU A 44 6.14 -8.14 13.45
CA LEU A 44 5.45 -7.14 14.26
C LEU A 44 4.87 -6.02 13.39
N ASN A 45 5.66 -5.49 12.46
CA ASN A 45 5.22 -4.45 11.54
C ASN A 45 4.09 -4.95 10.63
N LEU A 46 4.24 -6.13 10.02
CA LEU A 46 3.20 -6.73 9.19
C LEU A 46 1.91 -6.94 9.97
N TYR A 47 1.99 -7.38 11.23
CA TYR A 47 0.81 -7.55 12.07
C TYR A 47 0.10 -6.23 12.33
N GLN A 48 0.85 -5.17 12.66
CA GLN A 48 0.30 -3.83 12.87
C GLN A 48 -0.33 -3.26 11.60
N GLU A 49 0.35 -3.37 10.46
CA GLU A 49 -0.16 -2.92 9.16
C GLU A 49 -1.45 -3.65 8.79
N THR A 50 -1.46 -4.98 8.93
CA THR A 50 -2.64 -5.81 8.63
C THR A 50 -3.79 -5.46 9.55
N TYR A 51 -3.53 -5.20 10.83
CA TYR A 51 -4.56 -4.77 11.78
C TYR A 51 -5.14 -3.41 11.41
N GLN A 52 -4.29 -2.43 11.05
CA GLN A 52 -4.76 -1.12 10.60
C GLN A 52 -5.56 -1.22 9.31
N LEU A 53 -5.15 -2.07 8.37
CA LEU A 53 -5.86 -2.32 7.12
C LEU A 53 -7.22 -2.95 7.37
N LYS A 54 -7.31 -3.95 8.27
CA LYS A 54 -8.58 -4.54 8.71
C LYS A 54 -9.51 -3.52 9.35
N LYS A 55 -8.98 -2.61 10.18
CA LYS A 55 -9.79 -1.55 10.80
C LYS A 55 -10.35 -0.59 9.75
N ARG A 56 -9.53 -0.16 8.78
CA ARG A 56 -9.97 0.69 7.67
C ARG A 56 -11.03 -0.02 6.82
N MET A 57 -10.81 -1.28 6.45
CA MET A 57 -11.80 -2.08 5.73
C MET A 57 -13.11 -2.23 6.51
N LYS A 58 -13.06 -2.49 7.82
CA LYS A 58 -14.25 -2.61 8.66
C LYS A 58 -15.07 -1.31 8.71
N VAL A 59 -14.39 -0.17 8.81
CA VAL A 59 -15.06 1.15 8.77
C VAL A 59 -15.73 1.35 7.41
N LEU A 60 -15.04 1.02 6.32
CA LEU A 60 -15.60 1.08 4.97
C LEU A 60 -16.80 0.13 4.79
N GLU A 61 -16.76 -1.07 5.37
CA GLU A 61 -17.88 -2.01 5.39
C GLU A 61 -19.07 -1.47 6.18
N GLU A 62 -18.84 -0.88 7.36
CA GLU A 62 -19.90 -0.24 8.16
C GLU A 62 -20.52 0.96 7.42
N GLU A 63 -19.71 1.81 6.79
CA GLU A 63 -20.20 2.92 5.95
C GLU A 63 -21.05 2.41 4.77
N LEU A 64 -20.57 1.39 4.05
CA LEU A 64 -21.29 0.79 2.92
C LEU A 64 -22.60 0.12 3.36
N LEU A 65 -22.61 -0.56 4.52
CA LEU A 65 -23.79 -1.21 5.09
C LEU A 65 -24.79 -0.19 5.65
N MET A 66 -24.32 0.95 6.16
CA MET A 66 -25.18 2.05 6.60
C MET A 66 -25.81 2.80 5.41
N ASP A 67 -25.13 2.89 4.26
CA ASP A 67 -25.70 3.38 3.00
C ASP A 67 -26.75 2.42 2.39
N GLY A 68 -26.75 1.14 2.80
CA GLY A 68 -27.66 0.11 2.29
C GLY A 68 -29.06 0.07 2.91
N ASN A 69 -29.28 0.66 4.10
CA ASN A 69 -30.50 0.42 4.90
C ASN A 69 -31.23 1.69 5.42
N GLY A 70 -30.89 2.90 4.97
CA GLY A 70 -31.53 4.10 5.50
C GLY A 70 -31.66 5.23 4.48
N SER A 71 -32.86 5.40 3.93
CA SER A 71 -33.24 6.58 3.16
C SER A 71 -32.94 7.89 3.90
N GLN A 72 -32.20 8.76 3.21
CA GLN A 72 -32.31 10.23 3.20
C GLN A 72 -31.69 11.04 4.36
N ASN A 73 -30.88 12.02 3.90
CA ASN A 73 -30.39 13.22 4.59
C ASN A 73 -29.10 13.07 5.39
N GLN A 74 -27.98 12.94 4.69
CA GLN A 74 -26.81 13.76 4.96
C GLN A 74 -26.05 13.99 3.65
N SER A 75 -25.96 15.26 3.27
CA SER A 75 -25.12 15.74 2.18
C SER A 75 -23.65 15.42 2.46
N PHE A 76 -23.20 14.24 2.05
CA PHE A 76 -21.81 14.07 1.65
C PHE A 76 -21.77 14.28 0.15
N SER A 77 -21.41 15.50 -0.22
CA SER A 77 -20.90 15.76 -1.55
C SER A 77 -19.77 14.75 -1.79
N PRO A 78 -19.81 13.93 -2.86
CA PRO A 78 -18.59 13.29 -3.33
C PRO A 78 -17.55 14.40 -3.54
N PRO A 79 -16.24 14.12 -3.51
CA PRO A 79 -15.31 14.99 -4.22
C PRO A 79 -15.66 14.89 -5.72
N ARG A 80 -16.74 15.57 -6.14
CA ARG A 80 -17.07 15.88 -7.55
C ARG A 80 -16.16 17.02 -8.00
N ASN A 81 -14.87 16.89 -7.71
CA ASN A 81 -13.83 17.82 -8.12
C ASN A 81 -13.08 17.32 -9.33
N GLU A 82 -13.62 16.35 -10.05
CA GLU A 82 -13.14 15.96 -11.36
C GLU A 82 -14.34 15.72 -12.29
N ILE A 83 -15.18 16.75 -12.46
CA ILE A 83 -15.64 16.99 -13.84
C ILE A 83 -14.35 17.22 -14.60
N ASN A 84 -13.82 16.13 -15.18
CA ASN A 84 -12.52 16.05 -15.83
C ASN A 84 -12.24 17.38 -16.51
N ALA A 85 -11.12 18.04 -16.18
CA ALA A 85 -10.80 19.36 -16.75
C ALA A 85 -10.96 19.39 -18.29
N ILE A 86 -10.81 18.22 -18.93
CA ILE A 86 -11.15 17.91 -20.31
C ILE A 86 -12.59 18.30 -20.68
N LEU A 87 -13.60 17.85 -19.95
CA LEU A 87 -15.02 18.14 -20.20
C LEU A 87 -15.35 19.62 -19.96
N LYS A 88 -14.72 20.25 -18.97
CA LYS A 88 -14.85 21.69 -18.74
C LYS A 88 -14.30 22.47 -19.94
N ASN A 89 -13.11 22.11 -20.42
CA ASN A 89 -12.50 22.73 -21.60
C ASN A 89 -13.34 22.51 -22.87
N GLN A 90 -13.96 21.34 -23.01
CA GLN A 90 -14.87 21.04 -24.11
C GLN A 90 -16.12 21.93 -24.09
N VAL A 91 -16.77 22.10 -22.93
CA VAL A 91 -17.91 23.03 -22.78
C VAL A 91 -17.51 24.47 -23.12
N ILE A 92 -16.35 24.92 -22.65
CA ILE A 92 -15.84 26.28 -22.92
C ILE A 92 -15.56 26.47 -24.41
N ALA A 93 -14.95 25.49 -25.08
CA ALA A 93 -14.66 25.56 -26.51
C ALA A 93 -15.96 25.62 -27.34
N LEU A 94 -16.96 24.81 -27.00
CA LEU A 94 -18.26 24.79 -27.69
C LEU A 94 -19.05 26.10 -27.45
N HIS A 95 -19.01 26.64 -26.24
CA HIS A 95 -19.64 27.94 -25.93
C HIS A 95 -18.98 29.09 -26.70
N LYS A 96 -17.64 29.09 -26.81
CA LYS A 96 -16.89 30.08 -27.62
C LYS A 96 -17.19 29.99 -29.12
N GLN A 97 -17.65 28.83 -29.59
CA GLN A 97 -18.12 28.63 -30.98
C GLN A 97 -19.55 29.17 -31.22
N GLY A 98 -20.22 29.71 -30.19
CA GLY A 98 -21.56 30.29 -30.29
C GLY A 98 -22.70 29.27 -30.26
N LEU A 99 -22.44 28.04 -29.83
CA LEU A 99 -23.45 26.97 -29.72
C LEU A 99 -24.37 27.20 -28.51
N ASN A 100 -25.64 26.83 -28.63
CA ASN A 100 -26.61 26.94 -27.55
C ASN A 100 -26.35 25.87 -26.47
N VAL A 101 -26.65 26.18 -25.21
CA VAL A 101 -26.49 25.35 -24.02
C VAL A 101 -27.07 23.93 -24.20
N GLU A 102 -28.23 23.81 -24.87
CA GLU A 102 -28.85 22.51 -25.15
C GLU A 102 -28.02 21.64 -26.12
N GLN A 103 -27.38 22.26 -27.11
CA GLN A 103 -26.53 21.57 -28.07
C GLN A 103 -25.22 21.13 -27.41
N ILE A 104 -24.66 22.00 -26.57
CA ILE A 104 -23.47 21.70 -25.77
C ILE A 104 -23.73 20.51 -24.85
N SER A 105 -24.88 20.48 -24.16
CA SER A 105 -25.26 19.34 -23.29
C SER A 105 -25.28 18.01 -24.04
N LYS A 106 -25.87 17.99 -25.25
CA LYS A 106 -25.90 16.78 -26.11
C LYS A 106 -24.51 16.37 -26.59
N GLN A 107 -23.64 17.33 -26.91
CA GLN A 107 -22.33 17.06 -27.51
C GLN A 107 -21.24 16.77 -26.47
N SER A 108 -21.30 17.36 -25.28
CA SER A 108 -20.37 17.10 -24.18
C SER A 108 -20.84 15.97 -23.26
N ALA A 109 -21.98 15.34 -23.56
CA ALA A 109 -22.64 14.33 -22.72
C ALA A 109 -22.83 14.78 -21.26
N LEU A 110 -22.95 16.09 -21.04
CA LEU A 110 -23.16 16.69 -19.72
C LEU A 110 -24.60 17.16 -19.61
N PRO A 111 -25.23 17.06 -18.42
CA PRO A 111 -26.57 17.61 -18.23
C PRO A 111 -26.55 19.13 -18.37
N ILE A 112 -27.65 19.69 -18.89
CA ILE A 112 -27.85 21.13 -19.13
C ILE A 112 -27.49 21.97 -17.89
N THR A 113 -27.83 21.46 -16.71
CA THR A 113 -27.55 22.10 -15.42
C THR A 113 -26.05 22.26 -15.13
N ASP A 114 -25.22 21.28 -15.53
CA ASP A 114 -23.78 21.34 -15.33
C ASP A 114 -23.11 22.23 -16.40
N VAL A 115 -23.63 22.24 -17.63
CA VAL A 115 -23.20 23.18 -18.68
C VAL A 115 -23.46 24.63 -18.27
N GLN A 116 -24.64 24.93 -17.73
CA GLN A 116 -24.99 26.26 -17.22
C GLN A 116 -24.06 26.70 -16.08
N LYS A 117 -23.77 25.81 -15.13
CA LYS A 117 -22.83 26.12 -14.03
C LYS A 117 -21.43 26.44 -14.56
N ILE A 118 -20.95 25.70 -15.56
CA ILE A 118 -19.61 25.92 -16.15
C ILE A 118 -19.53 27.27 -16.88
N ILE A 119 -20.56 27.62 -17.65
CA ILE A 119 -20.61 28.91 -18.37
C ILE A 119 -20.75 30.08 -17.39
N LEU A 120 -21.60 29.94 -16.36
CA LEU A 120 -21.78 30.97 -15.34
C LEU A 120 -20.51 31.21 -14.51
N GLN A 121 -19.69 30.18 -14.27
CA GLN A 121 -18.39 30.32 -13.61
C GLN A 121 -17.34 31.04 -14.49
N LEU A 122 -17.58 31.19 -15.80
CA LEU A 122 -16.70 31.88 -16.74
C LEU A 122 -17.07 33.37 -16.96
N SER A 123 -18.28 33.77 -16.58
CA SER A 123 -18.74 35.17 -16.55
C SER A 123 -18.27 35.90 -15.31
#